data_AF-S9RDN7-F1
#
_entry.id   AF-S9RDN7-F1
#
_cell.length_a   1.000
_cell.length_b   1.000
_cell.length_c   1.000
_cell.angle_alpha   90.00
_cell.angle_beta   90.00
_cell.angle_gamma   90.00
#
_symmetry.space_group_name_H-M   'P 1'
#
loop_
_entity.id
_entity.type
_entity.pdbx_description
1 polymer ?
#
loop_
_entity_poly.entity_id
_entity_poly.type
_entity_poly.pdbx_seq_one_letter_code
_entity_poly.pdbx_strand_id
1 'polypeptide(L)'
;MNLHTPEIDRKPSEEEARAALELLRRYTSKAQDAEIEALDPALGALVPGASAYPELSRDYPEGFDADADYKATLPDLQNGPSALIRGENRAIQHVGISNFRLPIHYHTRDNGDLMLETSVTGTVSLEADKKGINMSRIMRSFYRHAEKTFSFEVIEAALDDYKSDLESFDARIQMRFSFPMKVESLRSGLSGYQYYDIALELVETAGVRRKIMHLDYVYSSTCPCSLELSEHARRERGQLATPHSQRSVARISVELAEGDCLWFEDVIDMCRAAVPTETQVMVKREDEQAFAELNAANPIFVEDAARLFAERLQAEPRVGDFRVLASHQESLHSHDAVSVLTEGETFASESLDPRLFSSLFHVG
;
A
#
# COMPACT_ATOMS: atom_id res chain seq x y z
N MET A 1 6.36 -59.60 57.61
CA MET A 1 6.20 -59.02 56.27
C MET A 1 6.80 -57.62 56.33
N ASN A 2 8.10 -57.50 56.05
CA ASN A 2 8.80 -56.22 56.08
C ASN A 2 8.65 -55.60 54.69
N LEU A 3 7.75 -54.62 54.58
CA LEU A 3 7.65 -53.76 53.41
C LEU A 3 8.86 -52.80 53.43
N HIS A 4 9.84 -53.06 52.57
CA HIS A 4 10.82 -52.04 52.19
C HIS A 4 10.11 -51.03 51.30
N THR A 5 9.83 -49.84 51.84
CA THR A 5 9.43 -48.69 51.03
C THR A 5 10.66 -48.23 50.23
N PRO A 6 10.59 -48.07 48.89
CA PRO A 6 11.72 -47.60 48.11
C PRO A 6 12.05 -46.15 48.49
N GLU A 7 13.33 -45.79 48.59
CA GLU A 7 13.84 -44.46 48.95
C GLU A 7 13.47 -43.32 47.98
N ILE A 8 12.60 -43.57 47.00
CA ILE A 8 12.46 -42.78 45.78
C ILE A 8 11.62 -41.50 45.96
N ASP A 9 10.87 -41.36 47.08
CA ASP A 9 9.90 -40.26 47.25
C ASP A 9 10.19 -39.29 48.42
N ARG A 10 11.39 -39.34 49.03
CA ARG A 10 11.78 -38.33 50.05
C ARG A 10 12.56 -37.17 49.44
N LYS A 11 12.26 -35.95 49.88
CA LYS A 11 13.09 -34.78 49.56
C LYS A 11 14.53 -35.03 50.07
N PRO A 12 15.57 -34.94 49.21
CA PRO A 12 16.95 -35.13 49.63
C PRO A 12 17.34 -34.16 50.75
N SER A 13 18.22 -34.60 51.65
CA SER A 13 18.85 -33.71 52.62
C SER A 13 19.79 -32.72 51.92
N GLU A 14 20.14 -31.62 52.60
CA GLU A 14 21.07 -30.63 52.04
C GLU A 14 22.46 -31.25 51.78
N GLU A 15 22.91 -32.17 52.63
CA GLU A 15 24.17 -32.91 52.44
C GLU A 15 24.13 -33.80 51.19
N GLU A 16 23.02 -34.50 50.96
CA GLU A 16 22.82 -35.32 49.77
C GLU A 16 22.80 -34.46 48.49
N ALA A 17 22.14 -33.30 48.53
CA ALA A 17 22.10 -32.37 47.40
C ALA A 17 23.49 -31.76 47.09
N ARG A 18 24.28 -31.40 48.11
CA ARG A 18 25.66 -30.91 47.93
C ARG A 18 26.57 -31.98 47.33
N ALA A 19 26.49 -33.21 47.83
CA ALA A 19 27.26 -34.34 47.29
C ALA A 19 26.91 -34.63 45.83
N ALA A 20 25.62 -34.57 45.46
CA ALA A 20 25.17 -34.71 44.08
C ALA A 20 25.69 -33.58 43.19
N LEU A 21 25.67 -32.33 43.66
CA LEU A 21 26.21 -31.19 42.92
C LEU A 21 27.72 -31.30 42.69
N GLU A 22 28.49 -31.72 43.70
CA GLU A 22 29.94 -31.97 43.54
C GLU A 22 30.22 -33.10 42.54
N LEU A 23 29.40 -34.15 42.56
CA LEU A 23 29.49 -35.25 41.59
C LEU A 23 29.24 -34.73 40.16
N LEU A 24 28.19 -33.94 39.95
CA LEU A 24 27.85 -33.36 38.64
C LEU A 24 28.91 -32.36 38.16
N ARG A 25 29.49 -31.54 39.04
CA ARG A 25 30.63 -30.66 38.71
C ARG A 25 31.88 -31.46 38.32
N ARG A 26 32.16 -32.55 39.02
CA ARG A 26 33.29 -33.44 38.71
C ARG A 26 33.09 -34.19 37.40
N TYR A 27 31.85 -34.53 37.06
CA TYR A 27 31.47 -35.13 35.79
C TYR A 27 31.64 -34.12 34.64
N THR A 28 31.00 -32.95 34.73
CA THR A 28 31.05 -31.89 33.70
C THR A 28 32.44 -31.30 33.46
N SER A 29 33.33 -31.31 34.46
CA SER A 29 34.74 -30.91 34.27
C SER A 29 35.61 -31.91 33.51
N LYS A 30 35.11 -33.12 33.23
CA LYS A 30 35.86 -34.20 32.56
C LYS A 30 35.18 -34.76 31.31
N ALA A 31 33.89 -34.45 31.10
CA ALA A 31 33.10 -34.90 29.96
C ALA A 31 33.24 -33.96 28.75
N GLN A 32 33.01 -34.47 27.54
CA GLN A 32 32.91 -33.65 26.33
C GLN A 32 31.54 -32.96 26.23
N ASP A 33 31.44 -31.81 25.55
CA ASP A 33 30.19 -31.03 25.45
C ASP A 33 28.99 -31.87 24.97
N ALA A 34 29.20 -32.76 24.00
CA ALA A 34 28.16 -33.67 23.50
C ALA A 34 27.69 -34.72 24.53
N GLU A 35 28.55 -35.14 25.45
CA GLU A 35 28.19 -36.06 26.55
C GLU A 35 27.39 -35.34 27.65
N ILE A 36 27.68 -34.05 27.87
CA ILE A 36 26.97 -33.20 28.82
C ILE A 36 25.55 -32.89 28.30
N GLU A 37 25.42 -32.49 27.03
CA GLU A 37 24.12 -32.22 26.40
C GLU A 37 23.20 -33.45 26.34
N ALA A 38 23.78 -34.65 26.16
CA ALA A 38 23.02 -35.89 26.12
C ALA A 38 22.45 -36.31 27.49
N LEU A 39 23.06 -35.85 28.60
CA LEU A 39 22.59 -36.14 29.95
C LEU A 39 21.49 -35.17 30.38
N ASP A 40 21.77 -33.86 30.31
CA ASP A 40 20.80 -32.77 30.43
C ASP A 40 21.50 -31.44 30.03
N PRO A 41 20.97 -30.66 29.07
CA PRO A 41 21.55 -29.38 28.64
C PRO A 41 21.80 -28.38 29.79
N ALA A 42 21.03 -28.44 30.88
CA ALA A 42 21.21 -27.57 32.05
C ALA A 42 22.54 -27.80 32.78
N LEU A 43 23.18 -28.95 32.59
CA LEU A 43 24.48 -29.28 33.19
C LEU A 43 25.65 -28.52 32.55
N GLY A 44 25.48 -27.95 31.35
CA GLY A 44 26.48 -27.10 30.71
C GLY A 44 26.88 -25.89 31.56
N ALA A 45 25.97 -25.40 32.41
CA ALA A 45 26.24 -24.30 33.35
C ALA A 45 27.18 -24.67 34.51
N LEU A 46 27.47 -25.96 34.73
CA LEU A 46 28.38 -26.45 35.77
C LEU A 46 29.83 -26.59 35.29
N VAL A 47 30.09 -26.39 33.99
CA VAL A 47 31.42 -26.46 33.40
C VAL A 47 32.30 -25.33 33.95
N PRO A 48 33.51 -25.61 34.49
CA PRO A 48 34.41 -24.58 34.99
C PRO A 48 34.81 -23.59 33.89
N GLY A 49 34.43 -22.33 34.04
CA GLY A 49 34.70 -21.29 33.04
C GLY A 49 33.64 -21.15 31.96
N ALA A 50 32.56 -21.94 32.00
CA ALA A 50 31.36 -21.60 31.26
C ALA A 50 30.87 -20.24 31.76
N SER A 51 30.85 -19.25 30.87
CA SER A 51 30.09 -18.04 31.12
C SER A 51 28.65 -18.49 31.24
N ALA A 52 28.10 -18.49 32.47
CA ALA A 52 26.67 -18.44 32.62
C ALA A 52 26.17 -17.33 31.68
N TYR A 53 25.15 -17.62 30.89
CA TYR A 53 24.51 -16.58 30.08
C TYR A 53 24.16 -15.44 31.05
N PRO A 54 24.55 -14.18 30.76
CA PRO A 54 24.43 -13.12 31.74
C PRO A 54 22.97 -13.00 32.19
N GLU A 55 22.74 -12.89 33.50
CA GLU A 55 21.43 -12.51 34.00
C GLU A 55 21.11 -11.11 33.47
N LEU A 56 20.18 -11.04 32.52
CA LEU A 56 19.73 -9.78 31.95
C LEU A 56 18.66 -9.18 32.87
N SER A 57 18.75 -7.86 33.11
CA SER A 57 17.70 -7.13 33.83
C SER A 57 16.37 -7.32 33.11
N ARG A 58 15.31 -7.60 33.88
CA ARG A 58 13.92 -7.62 33.40
C ARG A 58 13.21 -6.29 33.65
N ASP A 59 13.84 -5.42 34.44
CA ASP A 59 13.32 -4.10 34.76
C ASP A 59 13.71 -3.12 33.65
N TYR A 60 12.73 -2.36 33.17
CA TYR A 60 12.96 -1.27 32.22
C TYR A 60 13.62 -0.10 32.96
N PRO A 61 14.80 0.38 32.54
CA PRO A 61 15.51 1.43 33.26
C PRO A 61 14.89 2.80 32.98
N GLU A 62 13.85 3.18 33.71
CA GLU A 62 13.13 4.45 33.51
C GLU A 62 14.03 5.70 33.59
N GLY A 63 15.13 5.64 34.34
CA GLY A 63 16.10 6.74 34.49
C GLY A 63 17.27 6.70 33.52
N PHE A 64 17.29 5.78 32.55
CA PHE A 64 18.36 5.72 31.56
C PHE A 64 18.18 6.82 30.51
N ASP A 65 19.16 7.71 30.41
CA ASP A 65 19.26 8.70 29.35
C ASP A 65 20.36 8.29 28.35
N ALA A 66 19.98 8.17 27.09
CA ALA A 66 20.90 7.86 26.00
C ALA A 66 21.59 9.16 25.56
N ASP A 67 22.64 9.56 26.26
CA ASP A 67 23.45 10.73 25.92
C ASP A 67 24.22 10.55 24.59
N ALA A 68 24.96 11.58 24.17
CA ALA A 68 25.70 11.56 22.91
C ALA A 68 26.81 10.50 22.90
N ASP A 69 27.48 10.30 24.03
CA ASP A 69 28.59 9.36 24.15
C ASP A 69 28.08 7.92 24.07
N TYR A 70 26.98 7.59 24.75
CA TYR A 70 26.33 6.30 24.64
C TYR A 70 25.81 6.05 23.22
N LYS A 71 25.15 7.03 22.61
CA LYS A 71 24.66 6.92 21.22
C LYS A 71 25.78 6.61 20.23
N ALA A 72 26.99 7.15 20.43
CA ALA A 72 28.14 6.86 19.60
C ALA A 72 28.65 5.41 19.74
N THR A 73 28.32 4.71 20.83
CA THR A 73 28.64 3.29 21.00
C THR A 73 27.63 2.35 20.33
N LEU A 74 26.47 2.87 19.89
CA LEU A 74 25.44 2.04 19.29
C LEU A 74 25.91 1.52 17.91
N PRO A 75 25.71 0.23 17.61
CA PRO A 75 26.14 -0.34 16.36
C PRO A 75 25.28 0.15 15.19
N ASP A 76 25.92 0.67 14.16
CA ASP A 76 25.26 1.08 12.91
C ASP A 76 25.48 0.02 11.83
N LEU A 77 24.62 -1.00 11.82
CA LEU A 77 24.70 -2.08 10.84
C LEU A 77 24.33 -1.64 9.42
N GLN A 78 23.62 -0.52 9.27
CA GLN A 78 23.15 -0.05 7.96
C GLN A 78 24.27 0.63 7.19
N ASN A 79 25.11 1.38 7.90
CA ASN A 79 26.35 1.96 7.38
C ASN A 79 27.58 1.06 7.60
N GLY A 80 27.36 -0.21 7.97
CA GLY A 80 28.41 -1.20 8.17
C GLY A 80 29.07 -1.65 6.84
N PRO A 81 30.19 -2.39 6.91
CA PRO A 81 30.94 -2.79 5.73
C PRO A 81 30.14 -3.69 4.79
N SER A 82 30.38 -3.54 3.47
CA SER A 82 29.73 -4.32 2.41
C SER A 82 29.91 -5.84 2.56
N ALA A 83 30.94 -6.29 3.28
CA ALA A 83 31.15 -7.70 3.65
C ALA A 83 29.98 -8.32 4.46
N LEU A 84 29.12 -7.49 5.06
CA LEU A 84 27.94 -7.94 5.78
C LEU A 84 26.67 -8.06 4.89
N ILE A 85 26.78 -7.75 3.60
CA ILE A 85 25.71 -7.95 2.60
C ILE A 85 25.58 -9.45 2.33
N ARG A 86 24.34 -9.93 2.21
CA ARG A 86 24.03 -11.33 1.88
C ARG A 86 23.38 -11.38 0.51
N GLY A 87 23.83 -12.30 -0.33
CA GLY A 87 23.33 -12.48 -1.69
C GLY A 87 24.21 -11.81 -2.73
N GLU A 88 23.68 -11.71 -3.94
CA GLU A 88 24.38 -11.10 -5.07
C GLU A 88 24.53 -9.59 -4.86
N ASN A 89 25.69 -9.05 -5.25
CA ASN A 89 25.95 -7.62 -5.22
C ASN A 89 25.19 -6.92 -6.35
N ARG A 90 23.94 -6.51 -6.07
CA ARG A 90 23.03 -5.86 -7.04
C ARG A 90 22.44 -4.59 -6.43
N ALA A 91 22.29 -3.57 -7.27
CA ALA A 91 21.49 -2.41 -6.92
C ALA A 91 20.02 -2.79 -6.78
N ILE A 92 19.35 -2.23 -5.77
CA ILE A 92 17.91 -2.39 -5.54
C ILE A 92 17.22 -1.14 -6.06
N GLN A 93 16.24 -1.31 -6.96
CA GLN A 93 15.54 -0.18 -7.57
C GLN A 93 14.59 0.51 -6.58
N HIS A 94 13.95 -0.26 -5.71
CA HIS A 94 13.02 0.25 -4.70
C HIS A 94 13.21 -0.44 -3.35
N VAL A 95 13.61 0.32 -2.34
CA VAL A 95 13.60 -0.08 -0.92
C VAL A 95 13.07 1.08 -0.08
N GLY A 96 12.25 0.78 0.92
CA GLY A 96 11.56 1.82 1.66
C GLY A 96 10.49 1.32 2.62
N ILE A 97 9.57 2.23 2.94
CA ILE A 97 8.41 1.97 3.80
C ILE A 97 7.13 2.04 2.97
N SER A 98 6.15 1.25 3.35
CA SER A 98 4.85 1.19 2.67
C SER A 98 3.73 1.26 3.69
N ASN A 99 2.64 1.94 3.32
CA ASN A 99 1.39 2.01 4.08
C ASN A 99 1.51 2.61 5.49
N PHE A 100 2.36 3.60 5.71
CA PHE A 100 2.29 4.40 6.94
C PHE A 100 1.24 5.51 6.77
N ARG A 101 0.51 5.86 7.84
CA ARG A 101 -0.63 6.78 7.75
C ARG A 101 -0.35 8.11 8.43
N LEU A 102 -0.74 9.20 7.78
CA LEU A 102 -0.66 10.56 8.30
C LEU A 102 -1.90 11.37 7.93
N PRO A 103 -2.34 12.31 8.78
CA PRO A 103 -3.24 13.37 8.35
C PRO A 103 -2.48 14.35 7.43
N ILE A 104 -2.99 14.59 6.23
CA ILE A 104 -2.40 15.53 5.26
C ILE A 104 -3.47 16.52 4.79
N HIS A 105 -3.07 17.76 4.60
CA HIS A 105 -3.94 18.80 4.05
C HIS A 105 -3.92 18.81 2.51
N TYR A 106 -5.10 18.93 1.92
CA TYR A 106 -5.33 18.99 0.48
C TYR A 106 -6.13 20.24 0.12
N HIS A 107 -5.75 20.88 -0.98
CA HIS A 107 -6.52 21.97 -1.57
C HIS A 107 -7.59 21.43 -2.52
N THR A 108 -8.74 22.09 -2.55
CA THR A 108 -9.82 21.85 -3.51
C THR A 108 -9.92 22.98 -4.53
N ARG A 109 -10.54 22.71 -5.69
CA ARG A 109 -10.69 23.66 -6.80
C ARG A 109 -11.37 24.96 -6.38
N ASP A 110 -12.33 24.87 -5.45
CA ASP A 110 -13.10 26.02 -4.95
C ASP A 110 -12.44 26.70 -3.72
N ASN A 111 -11.12 26.55 -3.57
CA ASN A 111 -10.30 27.15 -2.52
C ASN A 111 -10.72 26.73 -1.09
N GLY A 112 -11.14 25.48 -0.93
CA GLY A 112 -11.33 24.83 0.36
C GLY A 112 -10.14 23.95 0.73
N ASP A 113 -9.90 23.78 2.03
CA ASP A 113 -8.87 22.87 2.55
C ASP A 113 -9.52 21.68 3.26
N LEU A 114 -8.98 20.49 3.02
CA LEU A 114 -9.43 19.25 3.66
C LEU A 114 -8.24 18.57 4.33
N MET A 115 -8.42 18.09 5.57
CA MET A 115 -7.46 17.20 6.21
C MET A 115 -7.96 15.76 6.05
N LEU A 116 -7.18 14.92 5.36
CA LEU A 116 -7.54 13.53 5.07
C LEU A 116 -6.50 12.57 5.64
N GLU A 117 -6.98 11.42 6.14
CA GLU A 117 -6.10 10.30 6.44
C GLU A 117 -5.48 9.80 5.13
N THR A 118 -4.16 9.79 5.07
CA THR A 118 -3.39 9.47 3.87
C THR A 118 -2.43 8.33 4.15
N SER A 119 -2.51 7.27 3.33
CA SER A 119 -1.55 6.17 3.29
C SER A 119 -0.36 6.55 2.41
N VAL A 120 0.84 6.51 2.95
CA VAL A 120 2.06 6.92 2.26
C VAL A 120 3.00 5.72 2.07
N THR A 121 3.57 5.63 0.88
CA THR A 121 4.63 4.69 0.51
C THR A 121 5.80 5.50 -0.04
N GLY A 122 6.97 5.37 0.56
CA GLY A 122 8.18 6.06 0.14
C GLY A 122 9.31 5.06 -0.07
N THR A 123 9.90 5.06 -1.26
CA THR A 123 10.97 4.14 -1.66
C THR A 123 12.05 4.86 -2.44
N VAL A 124 13.27 4.34 -2.38
CA VAL A 124 14.42 4.84 -3.15
C VAL A 124 15.25 3.71 -3.73
N SER A 125 16.13 4.07 -4.66
CA SER A 125 17.20 3.19 -5.10
C SER A 125 18.24 2.99 -4.00
N LEU A 126 18.84 1.80 -3.96
CA LEU A 126 19.98 1.49 -3.11
C LEU A 126 21.10 0.93 -3.98
N GLU A 127 22.28 1.55 -3.89
CA GLU A 127 23.49 1.07 -4.57
C GLU A 127 23.90 -0.32 -4.08
N ALA A 128 24.55 -1.06 -4.95
CA ALA A 128 24.84 -2.48 -4.74
C ALA A 128 25.78 -2.73 -3.54
N ASP A 129 26.68 -1.78 -3.26
CA ASP A 129 27.67 -1.81 -2.19
C ASP A 129 27.15 -1.28 -0.85
N LYS A 130 25.95 -0.69 -0.82
CA LYS A 130 25.30 -0.20 0.40
C LYS A 130 24.43 -1.31 1.01
N LYS A 131 24.58 -1.53 2.32
CA LYS A 131 23.87 -2.60 3.03
C LYS A 131 22.39 -2.32 3.27
N GLY A 132 22.02 -1.06 3.47
CA GLY A 132 20.62 -0.70 3.69
C GLY A 132 20.40 0.79 3.79
N ILE A 133 19.12 1.19 3.79
CA ILE A 133 18.69 2.56 4.02
C ILE A 133 18.27 2.78 5.48
N ASN A 134 18.36 4.02 5.95
CA ASN A 134 17.77 4.40 7.22
C ASN A 134 16.26 4.66 7.06
N MET A 135 15.46 3.60 7.23
CA MET A 135 14.01 3.62 7.07
C MET A 135 13.31 4.73 7.88
N SER A 136 13.77 4.97 9.11
CA SER A 136 13.19 5.99 10.01
C SER A 136 13.33 7.42 9.45
N ARG A 137 14.30 7.67 8.57
CA ARG A 137 14.49 8.98 7.94
C ARG A 137 13.37 9.31 6.98
N ILE A 138 12.88 8.33 6.20
CA ILE A 138 11.73 8.53 5.29
C ILE A 138 10.57 9.09 6.11
N MET A 139 10.16 8.37 7.14
CA MET A 139 9.05 8.76 8.00
C MET A 139 9.25 10.14 8.64
N ARG A 140 10.43 10.42 9.21
CA ARG A 140 10.74 11.73 9.82
C ARG A 140 10.66 12.90 8.83
N SER A 141 11.03 12.67 7.57
CA SER A 141 10.89 13.67 6.51
C SER A 141 9.42 14.06 6.30
N PHE A 142 8.53 13.08 6.19
CA PHE A 142 7.09 13.36 6.07
C PHE A 142 6.51 14.08 7.28
N TYR A 143 6.85 13.67 8.51
CA TYR A 143 6.37 14.37 9.72
C TYR A 143 6.82 15.84 9.78
N ARG A 144 7.97 16.18 9.20
CA ARG A 144 8.48 17.56 9.17
C ARG A 144 7.66 18.47 8.26
N HIS A 145 7.06 17.91 7.21
CA HIS A 145 6.40 18.66 6.12
C HIS A 145 4.89 18.48 6.04
N ALA A 146 4.34 17.41 6.63
CA ALA A 146 2.92 17.09 6.60
C ALA A 146 2.02 18.22 7.16
N GLU A 147 2.52 19.01 8.11
CA GLU A 147 1.80 20.16 8.69
C GLU A 147 2.15 21.52 8.04
N LYS A 148 3.13 21.55 7.12
CA LYS A 148 3.68 22.81 6.56
C LYS A 148 3.27 23.09 5.12
N THR A 149 2.91 22.05 4.40
CA THR A 149 2.66 22.07 2.96
C THR A 149 1.39 21.27 2.66
N PHE A 150 0.85 21.44 1.46
CA PHE A 150 -0.38 20.79 1.02
C PHE A 150 -0.04 19.82 -0.12
N SER A 151 -0.92 18.86 -0.40
CA SER A 151 -0.94 18.13 -1.69
C SER A 151 0.43 17.62 -2.18
N PHE A 152 0.90 18.06 -3.36
CA PHE A 152 2.17 17.59 -3.95
C PHE A 152 3.39 18.22 -3.29
N GLU A 153 3.26 19.42 -2.72
CA GLU A 153 4.33 20.16 -2.07
C GLU A 153 4.88 19.39 -0.86
N VAL A 154 4.01 18.63 -0.16
CA VAL A 154 4.43 17.69 0.91
C VAL A 154 5.38 16.62 0.35
N ILE A 155 5.05 16.07 -0.81
CA ILE A 155 5.86 15.01 -1.43
C ILE A 155 7.20 15.58 -1.90
N GLU A 156 7.20 16.76 -2.54
CA GLU A 156 8.42 17.40 -3.04
C GLU A 156 9.38 17.76 -1.90
N ALA A 157 8.88 18.41 -0.85
CA ALA A 157 9.71 18.77 0.30
C ALA A 157 10.22 17.53 1.04
N ALA A 158 9.39 16.49 1.18
CA ALA A 158 9.81 15.25 1.80
C ALA A 158 10.89 14.52 0.97
N LEU A 159 10.80 14.59 -0.36
CA LEU A 159 11.78 14.02 -1.27
C LEU A 159 13.12 14.75 -1.21
N ASP A 160 13.10 16.08 -1.25
CA ASP A 160 14.30 16.91 -1.25
C ASP A 160 15.12 16.72 0.03
N ASP A 161 14.46 16.76 1.20
CA ASP A 161 15.09 16.48 2.50
C ASP A 161 15.65 15.06 2.59
N TYR A 162 14.99 14.11 1.93
CA TYR A 162 15.44 12.72 1.94
C TYR A 162 16.67 12.51 1.06
N LYS A 163 16.72 13.15 -0.12
CA LYS A 163 17.86 13.10 -1.05
C LYS A 163 19.09 13.85 -0.55
N SER A 164 18.94 14.93 0.20
CA SER A 164 20.10 15.59 0.82
C SER A 164 20.81 14.68 1.84
N ASP A 165 20.05 13.80 2.48
CA ASP A 165 20.52 12.90 3.55
C ASP A 165 21.10 11.57 3.01
N LEU A 166 20.75 11.19 1.78
CA LEU A 166 21.15 9.94 1.15
C LEU A 166 21.65 10.27 -0.25
N GLU A 167 22.92 9.99 -0.53
CA GLU A 167 23.50 9.97 -1.87
C GLU A 167 22.80 8.88 -2.71
N SER A 168 21.52 9.05 -3.03
CA SER A 168 20.65 8.15 -3.79
C SER A 168 20.17 8.88 -5.05
N PHE A 169 20.11 8.14 -6.15
CA PHE A 169 19.85 8.68 -7.47
C PHE A 169 18.35 8.79 -7.76
N ASP A 170 17.60 7.72 -7.45
CA ASP A 170 16.19 7.61 -7.82
C ASP A 170 15.30 7.47 -6.57
N ALA A 171 14.10 8.03 -6.66
CA ALA A 171 13.15 8.03 -5.58
C ALA A 171 11.70 8.03 -6.07
N ARG A 172 10.83 7.40 -5.30
CA ARG A 172 9.40 7.28 -5.58
C ARG A 172 8.61 7.40 -4.29
N ILE A 173 7.69 8.35 -4.27
CA ILE A 173 6.75 8.56 -3.18
C ILE A 173 5.34 8.48 -3.74
N GLN A 174 4.46 7.80 -3.00
CA GLN A 174 3.04 7.72 -3.30
C GLN A 174 2.22 8.04 -2.05
N MET A 175 1.19 8.87 -2.21
CA MET A 175 0.21 9.23 -1.18
C MET A 175 -1.18 8.84 -1.66
N ARG A 176 -1.89 8.00 -0.90
CA ARG A 176 -3.23 7.50 -1.23
C ARG A 176 -4.24 7.95 -0.20
N PHE A 177 -5.37 8.49 -0.65
CA PHE A 177 -6.43 9.02 0.21
C PHE A 177 -7.78 8.90 -0.47
N SER A 178 -8.85 9.02 0.33
CA SER A 178 -10.24 9.01 -0.15
C SER A 178 -10.78 10.45 -0.18
N PHE A 179 -10.94 11.00 -1.38
CA PHE A 179 -11.32 12.39 -1.59
C PHE A 179 -12.85 12.55 -1.63
N PRO A 180 -13.46 13.35 -0.74
CA PRO A 180 -14.90 13.57 -0.74
C PRO A 180 -15.31 14.70 -1.70
N MET A 181 -16.29 14.44 -2.57
CA MET A 181 -16.96 15.46 -3.38
C MET A 181 -18.46 15.41 -3.14
N LYS A 182 -19.10 16.58 -3.03
CA LYS A 182 -20.55 16.66 -2.93
C LYS A 182 -21.17 16.56 -4.33
N VAL A 183 -22.11 15.64 -4.50
CA VAL A 183 -22.76 15.32 -5.78
C VAL A 183 -24.27 15.42 -5.64
N GLU A 184 -24.93 16.03 -6.62
CA GLU A 184 -26.39 16.12 -6.69
C GLU A 184 -26.99 14.90 -7.40
N SER A 185 -28.17 14.48 -6.94
CA SER A 185 -28.96 13.43 -7.57
C SER A 185 -29.57 13.91 -8.89
N LEU A 186 -29.81 12.98 -9.82
CA LEU A 186 -30.24 13.29 -11.19
C LEU A 186 -31.53 14.13 -11.33
N ARG A 187 -32.52 13.97 -10.43
CA ARG A 187 -33.83 14.62 -10.54
C ARG A 187 -34.36 15.20 -9.24
N SER A 188 -34.11 14.56 -8.09
CA SER A 188 -34.76 14.93 -6.83
C SER A 188 -34.18 16.17 -6.14
N GLY A 189 -33.03 16.68 -6.61
CA GLY A 189 -32.30 17.78 -5.97
C GLY A 189 -31.68 17.41 -4.61
N LEU A 190 -31.66 16.11 -4.26
CA LEU A 190 -30.87 15.64 -3.13
C LEU A 190 -29.37 15.76 -3.43
N SER A 191 -28.56 15.76 -2.39
CA SER A 191 -27.10 15.83 -2.51
C SER A 191 -26.44 14.97 -1.45
N GLY A 192 -25.41 14.21 -1.83
CA GLY A 192 -24.61 13.38 -0.92
C GLY A 192 -23.11 13.49 -1.22
N TYR A 193 -22.27 12.92 -0.35
CA TYR A 193 -20.83 12.85 -0.59
C TYR A 193 -20.47 11.55 -1.31
N GLN A 194 -19.88 11.69 -2.50
CA GLN A 194 -19.19 10.62 -3.21
C GLN A 194 -17.72 10.67 -2.81
N TYR A 195 -17.13 9.50 -2.56
CA TYR A 195 -15.71 9.39 -2.28
C TYR A 195 -14.99 8.81 -3.49
N TYR A 196 -13.80 9.35 -3.77
CA TYR A 196 -12.91 8.93 -4.85
C TYR A 196 -11.59 8.47 -4.28
N ASP A 197 -11.15 7.27 -4.67
CA ASP A 197 -9.83 6.81 -4.29
C ASP A 197 -8.79 7.45 -5.22
N ILE A 198 -7.96 8.31 -4.63
CA ILE A 198 -6.93 9.07 -5.33
C ILE A 198 -5.55 8.65 -4.82
N ALA A 199 -4.61 8.53 -5.74
CA ALA A 199 -3.19 8.43 -5.41
C ALA A 199 -2.39 9.53 -6.11
N LEU A 200 -1.56 10.25 -5.36
CA LEU A 200 -0.56 11.16 -5.90
C LEU A 200 0.79 10.45 -5.84
N GLU A 201 1.49 10.46 -6.96
CA GLU A 201 2.78 9.83 -7.09
C GLU A 201 3.80 10.84 -7.62
N LEU A 202 4.94 10.91 -6.94
CA LEU A 202 6.11 11.64 -7.41
C LEU A 202 7.22 10.64 -7.68
N VAL A 203 7.69 10.63 -8.93
CA VAL A 203 8.83 9.82 -9.36
C VAL A 203 9.95 10.75 -9.75
N GLU A 204 11.13 10.51 -9.21
CA GLU A 204 12.36 11.15 -9.68
C GLU A 204 13.35 10.08 -10.12
N THR A 205 13.73 10.10 -11.39
CA THR A 205 14.65 9.13 -11.98
C THR A 205 15.66 9.85 -12.85
N ALA A 206 16.95 9.61 -12.63
CA ALA A 206 18.03 10.29 -13.35
C ALA A 206 17.89 11.83 -13.38
N GLY A 207 17.37 12.42 -12.29
CA GLY A 207 17.15 13.86 -12.16
C GLY A 207 15.91 14.42 -12.87
N VAL A 208 15.11 13.56 -13.52
CA VAL A 208 13.83 13.95 -14.13
C VAL A 208 12.71 13.65 -13.14
N ARG A 209 11.95 14.68 -12.77
CA ARG A 209 10.82 14.60 -11.84
C ARG A 209 9.51 14.52 -12.61
N ARG A 210 8.65 13.57 -12.27
CA ARG A 210 7.31 13.37 -12.82
C ARG A 210 6.28 13.37 -11.69
N LYS A 211 5.21 14.14 -11.87
CA LYS A 211 4.03 14.14 -11.01
C LYS A 211 2.94 13.34 -11.69
N ILE A 212 2.39 12.35 -10.99
CA ILE A 212 1.35 11.47 -11.52
C ILE A 212 0.16 11.48 -10.56
N MET A 213 -1.03 11.60 -11.12
CA MET A 213 -2.28 11.45 -10.39
C MET A 213 -2.99 10.18 -10.84
N HIS A 214 -3.47 9.39 -9.89
CA HIS A 214 -4.30 8.23 -10.12
C HIS A 214 -5.69 8.43 -9.51
N LEU A 215 -6.73 8.06 -10.24
CA LEU A 215 -8.12 8.13 -9.82
C LEU A 215 -8.82 6.81 -10.15
N ASP A 216 -9.47 6.18 -9.18
CA ASP A 216 -10.41 5.10 -9.42
C ASP A 216 -11.84 5.66 -9.54
N TYR A 217 -12.36 5.66 -10.77
CA TYR A 217 -13.70 6.14 -11.10
C TYR A 217 -14.69 4.98 -11.17
N VAL A 218 -15.76 5.05 -10.36
CA VAL A 218 -16.77 3.99 -10.24
C VAL A 218 -18.04 4.38 -11.00
N TYR A 219 -18.45 3.53 -11.94
CA TYR A 219 -19.59 3.78 -12.82
C TYR A 219 -20.42 2.51 -13.05
N SER A 220 -21.60 2.69 -13.61
CA SER A 220 -22.44 1.59 -14.10
C SER A 220 -22.20 1.38 -15.59
N SER A 221 -21.93 0.14 -16.00
CA SER A 221 -21.84 -0.24 -17.41
C SER A 221 -23.01 -1.14 -17.77
N THR A 222 -23.67 -0.82 -18.89
CA THR A 222 -24.73 -1.65 -19.48
C THR A 222 -24.22 -2.19 -20.79
N CYS A 223 -24.24 -3.52 -20.95
CA CYS A 223 -23.71 -4.16 -22.16
C CYS A 223 -24.58 -3.85 -23.39
N PRO A 224 -24.03 -3.25 -24.46
CA PRO A 224 -24.76 -2.97 -25.70
C PRO A 224 -25.43 -4.21 -26.29
N CYS A 225 -24.71 -5.34 -26.34
CA CYS A 225 -25.25 -6.61 -26.83
C CYS A 225 -26.46 -7.06 -26.00
N SER A 226 -26.38 -6.97 -24.68
CA SER A 226 -27.46 -7.40 -23.81
C SER A 226 -28.69 -6.52 -23.94
N LEU A 227 -28.51 -5.20 -24.13
CA LEU A 227 -29.58 -4.26 -24.42
C LEU A 227 -30.27 -4.58 -25.73
N GLU A 228 -29.51 -4.77 -26.81
CA GLU A 228 -30.05 -5.10 -28.13
C GLU A 228 -30.83 -6.41 -28.11
N LEU A 229 -30.29 -7.46 -27.49
CA LEU A 229 -30.96 -8.76 -27.39
C LEU A 229 -32.22 -8.71 -26.51
N SER A 230 -32.20 -7.91 -25.45
CA SER A 230 -33.39 -7.70 -24.60
C SER A 230 -34.50 -7.00 -25.37
N GLU A 231 -34.15 -5.96 -26.15
CA GLU A 231 -35.09 -5.26 -27.02
C GLU A 231 -35.63 -6.14 -28.13
N HIS A 232 -34.79 -6.97 -28.75
CA HIS A 232 -35.23 -7.97 -29.71
C HIS A 232 -36.24 -8.96 -29.10
N ALA A 233 -35.97 -9.49 -27.91
CA ALA A 233 -36.91 -10.40 -27.23
C ALA A 233 -38.25 -9.71 -26.89
N ARG A 234 -38.23 -8.44 -26.51
CA ARG A 234 -39.44 -7.65 -26.26
C ARG A 234 -40.26 -7.46 -27.53
N ARG A 235 -39.61 -7.10 -28.65
CA ARG A 235 -40.29 -6.80 -29.93
C ARG A 235 -40.81 -8.05 -30.63
N GLU A 236 -39.98 -9.08 -30.75
CA GLU A 236 -40.30 -10.27 -31.55
C GLU A 236 -41.16 -11.28 -30.79
N ARG A 237 -41.04 -11.32 -29.46
CA ARG A 237 -41.70 -12.35 -28.64
C ARG A 237 -42.65 -11.78 -27.59
N GLY A 238 -42.75 -10.46 -27.44
CA GLY A 238 -43.51 -9.86 -26.33
C GLY A 238 -42.98 -10.27 -24.96
N GLN A 239 -41.72 -10.74 -24.89
CA GLN A 239 -41.13 -11.29 -23.67
C GLN A 239 -40.46 -10.15 -22.90
N LEU A 240 -40.84 -9.98 -21.63
CA LEU A 240 -40.07 -9.12 -20.74
C LEU A 240 -38.65 -9.69 -20.62
N ALA A 241 -37.67 -8.87 -20.94
CA ALA A 241 -36.24 -9.14 -20.83
C ALA A 241 -35.56 -7.90 -20.25
N THR A 242 -34.54 -8.09 -19.44
CA THR A 242 -33.78 -7.00 -18.80
C THR A 242 -32.33 -7.13 -19.21
N PRO A 243 -31.70 -6.07 -19.76
CA PRO A 243 -30.29 -6.11 -20.04
C PRO A 243 -29.49 -6.18 -18.75
N HIS A 244 -28.35 -6.87 -18.79
CA HIS A 244 -27.45 -6.85 -17.66
C HIS A 244 -26.68 -5.53 -17.59
N SER A 245 -26.55 -5.03 -16.36
CA SER A 245 -25.70 -3.90 -16.02
C SER A 245 -24.96 -4.22 -14.74
N GLN A 246 -23.80 -3.59 -14.55
CA GLN A 246 -22.93 -3.88 -13.43
C GLN A 246 -22.14 -2.66 -12.98
N ARG A 247 -21.63 -2.71 -11.75
CA ARG A 247 -20.63 -1.77 -11.28
C ARG A 247 -19.30 -2.04 -11.98
N SER A 248 -18.64 -0.98 -12.42
CA SER A 248 -17.36 -1.02 -13.11
C SER A 248 -16.41 0.00 -12.49
N VAL A 249 -15.11 -0.23 -12.65
CA VAL A 249 -14.08 0.68 -12.17
C VAL A 249 -13.12 1.00 -13.31
N ALA A 250 -12.84 2.28 -13.50
CA ALA A 250 -11.76 2.75 -14.37
C ALA A 250 -10.67 3.39 -13.50
N ARG A 251 -9.45 2.85 -13.53
CA ARG A 251 -8.28 3.51 -12.97
C ARG A 251 -7.64 4.38 -14.03
N ILE A 252 -7.76 5.68 -13.83
CA ILE A 252 -7.17 6.72 -14.64
C ILE A 252 -5.84 7.11 -14.01
N SER A 253 -4.75 7.03 -14.76
CA SER A 253 -3.43 7.51 -14.34
C SER A 253 -2.98 8.57 -15.32
N VAL A 254 -2.64 9.76 -14.85
CA VAL A 254 -2.22 10.89 -15.70
C VAL A 254 -0.91 11.47 -15.17
N GLU A 255 0.05 11.65 -16.06
CA GLU A 255 1.21 12.51 -15.81
C GLU A 255 0.75 13.97 -15.92
N LEU A 256 1.12 14.78 -14.93
CA LEU A 256 0.76 16.20 -14.89
C LEU A 256 1.77 16.99 -15.71
N ALA A 257 1.29 17.70 -16.72
CA ALA A 257 2.13 18.60 -17.50
C ALA A 257 2.57 19.81 -16.66
N GLU A 258 3.67 20.46 -17.04
CA GLU A 258 4.09 21.71 -16.43
C GLU A 258 3.09 22.84 -16.76
N GLY A 259 2.74 23.66 -15.77
CA GLY A 259 1.87 24.82 -15.97
C GLY A 259 0.76 24.92 -14.92
N ASP A 260 -0.45 25.20 -15.39
CA ASP A 260 -1.62 25.40 -14.54
C ASP A 260 -2.01 24.10 -13.79
N CYS A 261 -2.51 24.27 -12.56
CA CYS A 261 -2.94 23.15 -11.75
C CYS A 261 -4.05 22.35 -12.43
N LEU A 262 -3.86 21.03 -12.54
CA LEU A 262 -4.93 20.08 -12.86
C LEU A 262 -5.51 19.55 -11.54
N TRP A 263 -6.74 19.97 -11.22
CA TRP A 263 -7.40 19.60 -9.98
C TRP A 263 -7.90 18.15 -10.01
N PHE A 264 -8.05 17.54 -8.83
CA PHE A 264 -8.68 16.23 -8.72
C PHE A 264 -10.08 16.23 -9.33
N GLU A 265 -10.82 17.30 -9.07
CA GLU A 265 -12.15 17.58 -9.57
C GLU A 265 -12.18 17.70 -11.09
N ASP A 266 -11.13 18.21 -11.73
CA ASP A 266 -11.07 18.30 -13.19
C ASP A 266 -11.00 16.90 -13.82
N VAL A 267 -10.22 15.98 -13.23
CA VAL A 267 -10.14 14.59 -13.70
C VAL A 267 -11.44 13.84 -13.45
N ILE A 268 -12.10 14.09 -12.31
CA ILE A 268 -13.42 13.53 -12.01
C ILE A 268 -14.46 14.03 -13.02
N ASP A 269 -14.46 15.34 -13.32
CA ASP A 269 -15.38 15.95 -14.28
C ASP A 269 -15.12 15.42 -15.71
N MET A 270 -13.86 15.21 -16.09
CA MET A 270 -13.51 14.52 -17.34
C MET A 270 -14.07 13.09 -17.39
N CYS A 271 -13.96 12.32 -16.29
CA CYS A 271 -14.50 10.96 -16.22
C CYS A 271 -16.03 10.95 -16.36
N ARG A 272 -16.73 11.86 -15.67
CA ARG A 272 -18.19 12.03 -15.82
C ARG A 272 -18.61 12.42 -17.22
N ALA A 273 -17.82 13.27 -17.87
CA ALA A 273 -18.09 13.70 -19.24
C ALA A 273 -17.81 12.59 -20.27
N ALA A 274 -16.89 11.66 -19.97
CA ALA A 274 -16.62 10.47 -20.79
C ALA A 274 -17.69 9.39 -20.60
N VAL A 275 -17.99 9.05 -19.35
CA VAL A 275 -18.94 7.99 -18.97
C VAL A 275 -19.89 8.55 -17.92
N PRO A 276 -21.10 9.01 -18.31
CA PRO A 276 -21.98 9.78 -17.44
C PRO A 276 -22.71 8.95 -16.38
N THR A 277 -22.55 7.63 -16.40
CA THR A 277 -23.26 6.68 -15.54
C THR A 277 -22.55 6.47 -14.19
N GLU A 278 -22.00 7.53 -13.61
CA GLU A 278 -21.44 7.50 -12.25
C GLU A 278 -22.45 6.95 -11.24
N THR A 279 -21.98 6.16 -10.27
CA THR A 279 -22.85 5.68 -9.19
C THR A 279 -23.44 6.85 -8.39
N GLN A 280 -24.73 6.77 -8.08
CA GLN A 280 -25.45 7.79 -7.32
C GLN A 280 -25.32 7.57 -5.81
N VAL A 281 -25.17 8.65 -5.04
CA VAL A 281 -25.02 8.58 -3.57
C VAL A 281 -26.38 8.53 -2.86
N MET A 282 -27.24 9.51 -3.13
CA MET A 282 -28.59 9.59 -2.57
C MET A 282 -29.57 9.55 -3.73
N VAL A 283 -30.66 8.79 -3.59
CA VAL A 283 -31.67 8.65 -4.65
C VAL A 283 -33.07 8.57 -4.06
N LYS A 284 -34.04 9.08 -4.82
CA LYS A 284 -35.47 8.74 -4.73
C LYS A 284 -35.89 7.95 -5.97
N ARG A 285 -37.16 7.54 -6.03
CA ARG A 285 -37.73 6.75 -7.14
C ARG A 285 -37.51 7.43 -8.50
N GLU A 286 -37.67 8.74 -8.56
CA GLU A 286 -37.44 9.54 -9.76
C GLU A 286 -35.98 9.51 -10.23
N ASP A 287 -35.01 9.45 -9.31
CA ASP A 287 -33.58 9.35 -9.60
C ASP A 287 -33.22 7.93 -10.05
N GLU A 288 -33.78 6.89 -9.42
CA GLU A 288 -33.59 5.50 -9.83
C GLU A 288 -34.08 5.29 -11.27
N GLN A 289 -35.24 5.83 -11.62
CA GLN A 289 -35.74 5.82 -12.99
C GLN A 289 -34.81 6.59 -13.93
N ALA A 290 -34.36 7.78 -13.53
CA ALA A 290 -33.43 8.59 -14.32
C ALA A 290 -32.13 7.84 -14.59
N PHE A 291 -31.61 7.13 -13.60
CA PHE A 291 -30.38 6.36 -13.72
C PHE A 291 -30.56 5.14 -14.63
N ALA A 292 -31.71 4.46 -14.58
CA ALA A 292 -32.05 3.39 -15.51
C ALA A 292 -32.12 3.90 -16.97
N GLU A 293 -32.75 5.05 -17.19
CA GLU A 293 -32.79 5.71 -18.50
C GLU A 293 -31.41 6.16 -18.98
N LEU A 294 -30.58 6.70 -18.08
CA LEU A 294 -29.21 7.12 -18.37
C LEU A 294 -28.33 5.94 -18.79
N ASN A 295 -28.45 4.80 -18.10
CA ASN A 295 -27.76 3.56 -18.46
C ASN A 295 -28.21 3.03 -19.83
N ALA A 296 -29.51 3.04 -20.11
CA ALA A 296 -30.04 2.62 -21.40
C ALA A 296 -29.61 3.54 -22.55
N ALA A 297 -29.42 4.84 -22.27
CA ALA A 297 -28.94 5.81 -23.26
C ALA A 297 -27.42 5.72 -23.51
N ASN A 298 -26.65 5.14 -22.59
CA ASN A 298 -25.19 5.05 -22.68
C ASN A 298 -24.70 3.61 -22.48
N PRO A 299 -25.16 2.63 -23.28
CA PRO A 299 -24.61 1.28 -23.22
C PRO A 299 -23.16 1.30 -23.72
N ILE A 300 -22.28 0.52 -23.09
CA ILE A 300 -20.83 0.64 -23.32
C ILE A 300 -20.10 -0.69 -23.14
N PHE A 301 -19.18 -0.99 -24.06
CA PHE A 301 -18.20 -2.07 -23.91
C PHE A 301 -16.97 -1.60 -23.13
N VAL A 302 -16.20 -2.52 -22.56
CA VAL A 302 -15.00 -2.17 -21.77
C VAL A 302 -13.92 -1.50 -22.63
N GLU A 303 -13.86 -1.81 -23.92
CA GLU A 303 -12.99 -1.17 -24.90
C GLU A 303 -13.42 0.26 -25.18
N ASP A 304 -14.72 0.50 -25.30
CA ASP A 304 -15.26 1.83 -25.57
C ASP A 304 -15.12 2.73 -24.34
N ALA A 305 -15.27 2.19 -23.13
CA ALA A 305 -14.97 2.91 -21.89
C ALA A 305 -13.53 3.45 -21.90
N ALA A 306 -12.55 2.58 -22.20
CA ALA A 306 -11.16 3.00 -22.29
C ALA A 306 -10.92 4.10 -23.34
N ARG A 307 -11.56 3.99 -24.51
CA ARG A 307 -11.47 4.99 -25.59
C ARG A 307 -12.10 6.33 -25.21
N LEU A 308 -13.28 6.33 -24.57
CA LEU A 308 -13.96 7.56 -24.17
C LEU A 308 -13.18 8.31 -23.09
N PHE A 309 -12.61 7.60 -22.11
CA PHE A 309 -11.71 8.24 -21.14
C PHE A 309 -10.47 8.81 -21.83
N ALA A 310 -9.83 8.04 -22.72
CA ALA A 310 -8.65 8.49 -23.46
C ALA A 310 -8.95 9.74 -24.32
N GLU A 311 -10.11 9.82 -24.97
CA GLU A 311 -10.53 10.99 -25.74
C GLU A 311 -10.56 12.26 -24.90
N ARG A 312 -11.10 12.19 -23.68
CA ARG A 312 -11.13 13.34 -22.76
C ARG A 312 -9.73 13.73 -22.28
N LEU A 313 -8.92 12.75 -21.92
CA LEU A 313 -7.56 12.97 -21.44
C LEU A 313 -6.66 13.58 -22.52
N GLN A 314 -6.76 13.08 -23.75
CA GLN A 314 -5.98 13.58 -24.89
C GLN A 314 -6.36 15.01 -25.29
N ALA A 315 -7.59 15.43 -25.01
CA ALA A 315 -8.06 16.79 -25.27
C ALA A 315 -7.64 17.81 -24.18
N GLU A 316 -7.13 17.35 -23.03
CA GLU A 316 -6.76 18.21 -21.90
C GLU A 316 -5.26 18.56 -21.95
N PRO A 317 -4.88 19.81 -22.24
CA PRO A 317 -3.46 20.20 -22.38
C PRO A 317 -2.63 20.08 -21.10
N ARG A 318 -3.26 20.02 -19.92
CA ARG A 318 -2.58 19.80 -18.64
C ARG A 318 -2.25 18.32 -18.37
N VAL A 319 -2.72 17.40 -19.20
CA VAL A 319 -2.41 15.97 -19.14
C VAL A 319 -1.29 15.65 -20.12
N GLY A 320 -0.20 15.03 -19.60
CA GLY A 320 0.87 14.44 -20.40
C GLY A 320 0.55 13.01 -20.81
N ASP A 321 1.47 12.09 -20.55
CA ASP A 321 1.22 10.66 -20.74
C ASP A 321 0.07 10.19 -19.83
N PHE A 322 -0.65 9.15 -20.24
CA PHE A 322 -1.73 8.60 -19.42
C PHE A 322 -1.95 7.10 -19.62
N ARG A 323 -2.67 6.50 -18.67
CA ARG A 323 -3.15 5.12 -18.74
C ARG A 323 -4.56 5.02 -18.22
N VAL A 324 -5.37 4.26 -18.94
CA VAL A 324 -6.71 3.86 -18.56
C VAL A 324 -6.75 2.35 -18.40
N LEU A 325 -7.03 1.89 -17.19
CA LEU A 325 -7.39 0.50 -16.92
C LEU A 325 -8.89 0.45 -16.64
N ALA A 326 -9.67 -0.35 -17.37
CA ALA A 326 -11.08 -0.53 -17.09
C ALA A 326 -11.37 -1.99 -16.72
N SER A 327 -12.23 -2.18 -15.72
CA SER A 327 -12.77 -3.48 -15.33
C SER A 327 -14.30 -3.38 -15.23
N HIS A 328 -15.00 -4.14 -16.07
CA HIS A 328 -16.43 -4.36 -15.99
C HIS A 328 -16.68 -5.63 -15.19
N GLN A 329 -17.33 -5.50 -14.04
CA GLN A 329 -17.61 -6.64 -13.14
C GLN A 329 -18.80 -7.42 -13.65
N GLU A 330 -18.57 -8.28 -14.64
CA GLU A 330 -19.64 -8.94 -15.40
C GLU A 330 -20.62 -9.67 -14.48
N SER A 331 -21.89 -9.30 -14.59
CA SER A 331 -22.96 -9.90 -13.77
C SER A 331 -23.43 -11.26 -14.31
N LEU A 332 -23.17 -11.54 -15.59
CA LEU A 332 -23.51 -12.82 -16.23
C LEU A 332 -22.40 -13.87 -16.12
N HIS A 333 -21.16 -13.45 -15.84
CA HIS A 333 -19.98 -14.31 -15.83
C HIS A 333 -19.35 -14.38 -14.44
N SER A 334 -18.52 -15.39 -14.20
CA SER A 334 -17.74 -15.52 -12.97
C SER A 334 -16.33 -14.91 -13.09
N HIS A 335 -16.18 -13.94 -14.00
CA HIS A 335 -14.94 -13.23 -14.32
C HIS A 335 -15.27 -11.87 -14.91
N ASP A 336 -14.34 -10.92 -14.80
CA ASP A 336 -14.52 -9.55 -15.27
C ASP A 336 -14.01 -9.39 -16.72
N ALA A 337 -14.63 -8.47 -17.47
CA ALA A 337 -14.08 -7.99 -18.73
C ALA A 337 -13.14 -6.81 -18.45
N VAL A 338 -11.92 -6.85 -18.98
CA VAL A 338 -10.88 -5.86 -18.67
C VAL A 338 -10.25 -5.27 -19.93
N SER A 339 -9.81 -4.01 -19.84
CA SER A 339 -9.05 -3.34 -20.91
C SER A 339 -7.93 -2.48 -20.34
N VAL A 340 -6.88 -2.28 -21.14
CA VAL A 340 -5.74 -1.41 -20.85
C VAL A 340 -5.47 -0.55 -22.08
N LEU A 341 -5.39 0.75 -21.88
CA LEU A 341 -4.97 1.72 -22.89
C LEU A 341 -3.92 2.63 -22.29
N THR A 342 -2.81 2.82 -22.99
CA THR A 342 -1.70 3.70 -22.58
C THR A 342 -1.37 4.65 -23.72
N GLU A 343 -1.13 5.92 -23.39
CA GLU A 343 -0.58 6.93 -24.28
C GLU A 343 0.78 7.38 -23.71
N GLY A 344 1.79 7.46 -24.58
CA GLY A 344 3.16 7.82 -24.21
C GLY A 344 4.00 6.68 -23.62
N GLU A 345 5.14 7.02 -23.03
CA GLU A 345 6.14 6.07 -22.53
C GLU A 345 6.04 5.85 -21.01
N THR A 346 5.55 6.84 -20.24
CA THR A 346 5.54 6.83 -18.77
C THR A 346 4.84 5.60 -18.17
N PHE A 347 3.78 5.10 -18.82
CA PHE A 347 3.01 3.93 -18.36
C PHE A 347 3.16 2.68 -19.22
N ALA A 348 4.01 2.72 -20.24
CA ALA A 348 4.22 1.60 -21.16
C ALA A 348 4.88 0.43 -20.41
N SER A 349 4.35 -0.78 -20.60
CA SER A 349 4.93 -2.00 -20.05
C SER A 349 4.66 -3.19 -20.96
N GLU A 350 5.70 -3.97 -21.26
CA GLU A 350 5.57 -5.23 -22.03
C GLU A 350 4.89 -6.33 -21.21
N SER A 351 5.05 -6.31 -19.88
CA SER A 351 4.48 -7.29 -18.97
C SER A 351 3.50 -6.61 -18.01
N LEU A 352 2.36 -7.25 -17.77
CA LEU A 352 1.40 -6.82 -16.75
C LEU A 352 1.63 -7.61 -15.47
N ASP A 353 1.52 -6.94 -14.33
CA ASP A 353 1.52 -7.63 -13.03
C ASP A 353 0.35 -8.64 -12.99
N PRO A 354 0.56 -9.89 -12.55
CA PRO A 354 -0.51 -10.90 -12.49
C PRO A 354 -1.74 -10.50 -11.64
N ARG A 355 -1.59 -9.49 -10.77
CA ARG A 355 -2.64 -8.93 -9.91
C ARG A 355 -3.02 -7.49 -10.28
N LEU A 356 -2.63 -7.00 -11.47
CA LEU A 356 -2.93 -5.63 -11.92
C LEU A 356 -4.41 -5.25 -11.76
N PHE A 357 -5.32 -6.15 -12.13
CA PHE A 357 -6.75 -5.93 -12.07
C PHE A 357 -7.36 -6.26 -10.71
N SER A 358 -6.62 -6.91 -9.80
CA SER A 358 -7.19 -7.39 -8.54
C SER A 358 -7.60 -6.28 -7.59
N SER A 359 -7.22 -5.02 -7.86
CA SER A 359 -7.66 -3.85 -7.10
C SER A 359 -8.71 -3.00 -7.84
N LEU A 360 -9.08 -3.35 -9.08
CA LEU A 360 -10.10 -2.63 -9.85
C LEU A 360 -11.50 -3.13 -9.52
N PHE A 361 -11.79 -3.17 -8.23
CA PHE A 361 -13.12 -3.47 -7.73
C PHE A 361 -13.46 -2.51 -6.61
N HIS A 362 -14.73 -2.11 -6.53
CA HIS A 362 -15.18 -1.27 -5.45
C HIS A 362 -15.18 -2.07 -4.13
N VAL A 363 -14.29 -1.67 -3.21
CA VAL A 363 -14.27 -2.17 -1.84
C VAL A 363 -15.31 -1.34 -1.06
N GLY A 364 -16.43 -1.97 -0.71
CA GLY A 364 -17.55 -1.33 -0.01
C GLY A 364 -17.29 -1.07 1.47
#